data_AF-F2SNA8-F1
#
_entry.id   AF-F2SNA8-F1
#
_cell.length_a   1.000
_cell.length_b   1.000
_cell.length_c   1.000
_cell.angle_alpha   90.00
_cell.angle_beta   90.00
_cell.angle_gamma   90.00
#
_symmetry.space_group_name_H-M   'P 1'
#
loop_
_entity.id
_entity.type
_entity.pdbx_description
1 polymer ?
#
loop_
_entity_poly.entity_id
_entity_poly.type
_entity_poly.pdbx_seq_one_letter_code
_entity_poly.pdbx_strand_id
1 'polypeptide(L)'
;MILATVRESVRSSWGMFNAVERRNIFLYILGIAFYKFGLEAFNGSILALATNRYDYDAFLNHRPAKTFERVGLLSGLNQACQCVGSIMIAPLVRRAPARLVLVVSVVLFGLFTGILMVVDAATGGTIMPPEFRGDHPAMDFHYYGDYNTDGIIPIYCVTGLVYGMVELIRRIIPRDIVGGNIQKLRRLDAMVHVFYETSGTASAFCTALALIPTLGNNYSFIITPVFFAMAGATWFFIKEADTFQPPPPPLMGKRPTYIKAVFVSFYLFGESIWTGSKLLLTNRRFIWLIPGYSIAFYGHRYLENGLAPAVARRYLGHSAWANIIVGGSNLGELLAQNVSPLGAVMACLYTTYIVTYAIISPLLGQYIDSVYIKTGGRDGGDIHSAIHNVAGVQYSVMAIIIFTSTFIPKGAWRINPKMLFNQNLDADLEVTEIGDGIDLKKKSHERETSLSTNPRDRESW
;
A
#
# COMPACT_ATOMS: atom_id res chain seq x y z
N MET A 1 6.04 35.49 7.10
CA MET A 1 5.55 34.94 8.37
C MET A 1 5.48 33.40 8.32
N ILE A 2 4.69 32.80 7.43
CA ILE A 2 4.56 31.32 7.29
C ILE A 2 5.92 30.61 7.08
N LEU A 3 6.76 31.13 6.18
CA LEU A 3 8.10 30.58 5.92
C LEU A 3 9.03 30.61 7.14
N ALA A 4 8.91 31.62 8.01
CA ALA A 4 9.68 31.73 9.23
C ALA A 4 9.19 30.71 10.28
N THR A 5 7.88 30.57 10.44
CA THR A 5 7.25 29.59 11.34
C THR A 5 7.53 28.15 10.90
N VAL A 6 7.52 27.87 9.59
CA VAL A 6 7.92 26.58 9.02
C VAL A 6 9.40 26.32 9.30
N ARG A 7 10.27 27.30 9.07
CA ARG A 7 11.71 27.17 9.32
C ARG A 7 12.01 26.89 10.80
N GLU A 8 11.33 27.58 11.72
CA GLU A 8 11.47 27.34 13.16
C GLU A 8 10.93 25.98 13.59
N SER A 9 9.78 25.56 13.05
CA SER A 9 9.21 24.23 13.32
C SER A 9 10.13 23.10 12.82
N VAL A 10 10.71 23.25 11.62
CA VAL A 10 11.68 22.30 11.06
C VAL A 10 12.97 22.30 11.90
N ARG A 11 13.47 23.48 12.29
CA ARG A 11 14.69 23.61 13.10
C ARG A 11 14.52 23.01 14.49
N SER A 12 13.37 23.24 15.14
CA SER A 12 12.99 22.65 16.42
C SER A 12 12.83 21.12 16.30
N SER A 13 12.18 20.65 15.22
CA SER A 13 12.04 19.22 14.92
C SER A 13 13.40 18.53 14.76
N TRP A 14 14.31 19.14 14.00
CA TRP A 14 15.65 18.60 13.77
C TRP A 14 16.51 18.67 15.04
N GLY A 15 16.30 19.71 15.87
CA GLY A 15 16.94 19.94 17.16
C GLY A 15 16.80 18.76 18.14
N MET A 16 15.68 18.03 18.09
CA MET A 16 15.38 16.91 18.98
C MET A 16 16.20 15.64 18.72
N PHE A 17 16.80 15.52 17.53
CA PHE A 17 17.54 14.32 17.12
C PHE A 17 19.04 14.45 17.37
N ASN A 18 19.68 13.34 17.78
CA ASN A 18 21.13 13.23 17.91
C ASN A 18 21.80 13.27 16.53
N ALA A 19 23.10 13.57 16.45
CA ALA A 19 23.82 13.65 15.17
C ALA A 19 23.76 12.35 14.36
N VAL A 20 23.80 11.18 15.04
CA VAL A 20 23.66 9.86 14.41
C VAL A 20 22.23 9.61 13.94
N GLU A 21 21.23 9.93 14.79
CA GLU A 21 19.81 9.84 14.43
C GLU A 21 19.51 10.71 13.19
N ARG A 22 19.98 11.96 13.15
CA ARG A 22 19.80 12.86 11.99
C ARG A 22 20.36 12.29 10.70
N ARG A 23 21.56 11.71 10.74
CA ARG A 23 22.17 11.05 9.59
C ARG A 23 21.32 9.87 9.13
N ASN A 24 20.89 9.00 10.04
CA ASN A 24 20.09 7.83 9.71
C ASN A 24 18.71 8.22 9.18
N ILE A 25 18.05 9.21 9.78
CA ILE A 25 16.78 9.79 9.32
C ILE A 25 16.94 10.34 7.91
N PHE A 26 18.00 11.11 7.65
CA PHE A 26 18.25 11.66 6.32
C PHE A 26 18.46 10.57 5.27
N LEU A 27 19.30 9.57 5.56
CA LEU A 27 19.53 8.44 4.65
C LEU A 27 18.26 7.62 4.41
N TYR A 28 17.44 7.45 5.45
CA TYR A 28 16.18 6.74 5.35
C TYR A 28 15.15 7.49 4.50
N ILE A 29 14.98 8.80 4.75
CA ILE A 29 14.09 9.68 3.97
C ILE A 29 14.54 9.74 2.50
N LEU A 30 15.84 9.81 2.25
CA LEU A 30 16.37 9.83 0.89
C LEU A 30 16.08 8.51 0.16
N GLY A 31 16.35 7.37 0.82
CA GLY A 31 16.11 6.06 0.23
C GLY A 31 14.62 5.77 0.01
N ILE A 32 13.74 6.20 0.94
CA ILE A 32 12.30 5.99 0.78
C ILE A 32 11.69 6.87 -0.31
N ALA A 33 12.23 8.08 -0.51
CA ALA A 33 11.86 8.91 -1.66
C ALA A 33 12.26 8.23 -2.98
N PHE A 34 13.52 7.76 -3.11
CA PHE A 34 13.93 7.02 -4.31
C PHE A 34 13.08 5.78 -4.58
N TYR A 35 12.81 5.00 -3.54
CA TYR A 35 11.93 3.84 -3.64
C TYR A 35 10.52 4.22 -4.11
N LYS A 36 9.86 5.21 -3.49
CA LYS A 36 8.51 5.62 -3.90
C LYS A 36 8.48 6.19 -5.31
N PHE A 37 9.52 6.95 -5.69
CA PHE A 37 9.65 7.44 -7.05
C PHE A 37 9.68 6.28 -8.06
N GLY A 38 10.56 5.29 -7.85
CA GLY A 38 10.66 4.13 -8.74
C GLY A 38 9.39 3.27 -8.76
N LEU A 39 8.74 3.11 -7.60
CA LEU A 39 7.52 2.32 -7.45
C LEU A 39 6.34 2.94 -8.22
N GLU A 40 6.15 4.25 -8.08
CA GLU A 40 5.03 4.92 -8.74
C GLU A 40 5.22 4.96 -10.25
N ALA A 41 6.46 5.16 -10.71
CA ALA A 41 6.80 5.08 -12.13
C ALA A 41 6.51 3.67 -12.70
N PHE A 42 6.84 2.63 -11.94
CA PHE A 42 6.57 1.25 -12.35
C PHE A 42 5.08 0.94 -12.41
N ASN A 43 4.33 1.21 -11.33
CA ASN A 43 2.90 0.94 -11.27
C ASN A 43 2.15 1.70 -12.37
N GLY A 44 2.43 3.00 -12.52
CA GLY A 44 1.81 3.81 -13.54
C GLY A 44 2.12 3.35 -14.97
N SER A 45 3.36 2.93 -15.22
CA SER A 45 3.78 2.45 -16.53
C SER A 45 3.22 1.07 -16.87
N ILE A 46 3.23 0.12 -15.93
CA ILE A 46 2.80 -1.25 -16.20
C ILE A 46 1.28 -1.35 -16.42
N LEU A 47 0.48 -0.56 -15.68
CA LEU A 47 -0.96 -0.48 -15.94
C LEU A 47 -1.25 0.15 -17.31
N ALA A 48 -0.51 1.20 -17.69
CA ALA A 48 -0.63 1.82 -19.02
C ALA A 48 -0.21 0.86 -20.13
N LEU A 49 0.90 0.13 -19.95
CA LEU A 49 1.38 -0.90 -20.88
C LEU A 49 0.35 -2.01 -21.04
N ALA A 50 -0.15 -2.58 -19.94
CA ALA A 50 -1.17 -3.63 -19.98
C ALA A 50 -2.42 -3.17 -20.71
N THR A 51 -2.91 -1.96 -20.40
CA THR A 51 -4.09 -1.38 -21.05
C THR A 51 -3.92 -1.28 -22.57
N ASN A 52 -2.79 -0.75 -23.03
CA ASN A 52 -2.54 -0.59 -24.47
C ASN A 52 -2.26 -1.93 -25.16
N ARG A 53 -1.57 -2.85 -24.49
CA ARG A 53 -1.16 -4.13 -25.07
C ARG A 53 -2.33 -5.10 -25.22
N TYR A 54 -3.27 -5.17 -24.26
CA TYR A 54 -4.49 -5.97 -24.42
C TYR A 54 -5.38 -5.42 -25.55
N ASP A 55 -5.46 -4.10 -25.70
CA ASP A 55 -6.16 -3.46 -26.82
C ASP A 55 -5.50 -3.81 -28.17
N TYR A 56 -4.17 -3.72 -28.23
CA TYR A 56 -3.40 -4.00 -29.44
C TYR A 56 -3.45 -5.48 -29.84
N ASP A 57 -3.31 -6.39 -28.89
CA ASP A 57 -3.44 -7.83 -29.12
C ASP A 57 -4.84 -8.22 -29.63
N ALA A 58 -5.88 -7.60 -29.06
CA ALA A 58 -7.25 -7.77 -29.53
C ALA A 58 -7.43 -7.21 -30.95
N PHE A 59 -6.77 -6.10 -31.29
CA PHE A 59 -6.79 -5.52 -32.62
C PHE A 59 -6.13 -6.45 -33.66
N LEU A 60 -4.89 -6.91 -33.40
CA LEU A 60 -4.13 -7.79 -34.29
C LEU A 60 -4.84 -9.14 -34.53
N ASN A 61 -5.39 -9.75 -33.48
CA ASN A 61 -6.01 -11.07 -33.58
C ASN A 61 -7.49 -11.04 -34.00
N HIS A 62 -8.02 -9.87 -34.34
CA HIS A 62 -9.43 -9.66 -34.66
C HIS A 62 -10.42 -10.14 -33.57
N ARG A 63 -10.01 -10.17 -32.30
CA ARG A 63 -10.83 -10.60 -31.13
C ARG A 63 -11.51 -9.43 -30.38
N PRO A 64 -12.61 -9.66 -29.64
CA PRO A 64 -13.17 -8.63 -28.77
C PRO A 64 -12.17 -8.21 -27.69
N ALA A 65 -12.07 -6.90 -27.43
CA ALA A 65 -11.18 -6.34 -26.40
C ALA A 65 -11.67 -6.74 -25.00
N LYS A 66 -10.78 -7.33 -24.19
CA LYS A 66 -11.01 -7.70 -22.78
C LYS A 66 -10.03 -6.96 -21.87
N THR A 67 -9.83 -5.67 -22.17
CA THR A 67 -8.72 -4.89 -21.63
C THR A 67 -8.91 -4.61 -20.15
N PHE A 68 -10.08 -4.12 -19.74
CA PHE A 68 -10.32 -3.74 -18.35
C PHE A 68 -10.60 -4.93 -17.45
N GLU A 69 -11.19 -6.01 -17.99
CA GLU A 69 -11.29 -7.30 -17.28
C GLU A 69 -9.90 -7.78 -16.84
N ARG A 70 -8.94 -7.76 -17.77
CA ARG A 70 -7.55 -8.23 -17.53
C ARG A 70 -6.74 -7.28 -16.67
N VAL A 71 -6.88 -5.96 -16.86
CA VAL A 71 -6.23 -4.95 -15.99
C VAL A 71 -6.78 -5.03 -14.56
N GLY A 72 -8.07 -5.29 -14.39
CA GLY A 72 -8.68 -5.53 -13.09
C GLY A 72 -8.15 -6.81 -12.41
N LEU A 73 -8.04 -7.91 -13.17
CA LEU A 73 -7.44 -9.15 -12.69
C LEU A 73 -5.97 -8.96 -12.27
N LEU A 74 -5.18 -8.31 -13.12
CA LEU A 74 -3.79 -7.96 -12.89
C LEU A 74 -3.61 -7.19 -11.57
N SER A 75 -4.43 -6.15 -11.37
CA SER A 75 -4.39 -5.30 -10.17
C SER A 75 -4.86 -6.03 -8.92
N GLY A 76 -5.90 -6.86 -9.03
CA GLY A 76 -6.45 -7.64 -7.92
C GLY A 76 -5.48 -8.72 -7.42
N LEU A 77 -4.89 -9.48 -8.35
CA LEU A 77 -3.88 -10.49 -8.02
C LEU A 77 -2.62 -9.86 -7.42
N ASN A 78 -2.19 -8.70 -7.94
CA ASN A 78 -1.04 -7.99 -7.38
C ASN A 78 -1.28 -7.62 -5.90
N GLN A 79 -2.45 -7.10 -5.54
CA GLN A 79 -2.78 -6.79 -4.14
C GLN A 79 -2.88 -8.03 -3.25
N ALA A 80 -3.43 -9.14 -3.76
CA ALA A 80 -3.42 -10.40 -3.03
C ALA A 80 -1.99 -10.88 -2.74
N CYS A 81 -1.10 -10.76 -3.73
CA CYS A 81 0.32 -11.09 -3.58
C CYS A 81 1.04 -10.15 -2.60
N GLN A 82 0.68 -8.85 -2.55
CA GLN A 82 1.19 -7.92 -1.54
C GLN A 82 0.86 -8.37 -0.11
N CYS A 83 -0.36 -8.86 0.12
CA CYS A 83 -0.76 -9.40 1.42
C CYS A 83 0.08 -10.63 1.80
N VAL A 84 0.29 -11.55 0.85
CA VAL A 84 1.19 -12.69 1.03
C VAL A 84 2.61 -12.24 1.38
N GLY A 85 3.13 -11.24 0.66
CA GLY A 85 4.45 -10.64 0.91
C GLY A 85 4.60 -10.09 2.32
N SER A 86 3.62 -9.33 2.82
CA SER A 86 3.65 -8.77 4.16
C SER A 86 3.56 -9.83 5.26
N ILE A 87 2.92 -10.97 5.02
CA ILE A 87 2.92 -12.11 5.97
C ILE A 87 4.30 -12.79 6.01
N MET A 88 4.94 -12.96 4.85
CA MET A 88 6.23 -13.66 4.71
C MET A 88 7.42 -12.93 5.35
N ILE A 89 7.31 -11.61 5.55
CA ILE A 89 8.42 -10.78 6.03
C ILE A 89 8.59 -10.83 7.56
N ALA A 90 7.51 -11.04 8.31
CA ALA A 90 7.53 -11.12 9.77
C ALA A 90 8.56 -12.14 10.33
N PRO A 91 8.63 -13.39 9.83
CA PRO A 91 9.67 -14.32 10.27
C PRO A 91 11.07 -13.99 9.75
N LEU A 92 11.20 -13.17 8.70
CA LEU A 92 12.47 -12.81 8.09
C LEU A 92 13.17 -11.68 8.88
N VAL A 93 12.42 -10.64 9.27
CA VAL A 93 12.90 -9.53 10.12
C VAL A 93 13.33 -10.02 11.52
N ARG A 94 12.77 -11.13 12.00
CA ARG A 94 13.21 -11.77 13.26
C ARG A 94 14.55 -12.52 13.15
N ARG A 95 15.01 -12.83 11.94
CA ARG A 95 16.21 -13.65 11.68
C ARG A 95 17.37 -12.85 11.12
N ALA A 96 17.10 -11.77 10.42
CA ALA A 96 18.06 -10.91 9.77
C ALA A 96 17.76 -9.45 10.11
N PRO A 97 18.78 -8.59 10.15
CA PRO A 97 18.58 -7.16 10.39
C PRO A 97 17.65 -6.55 9.34
N ALA A 98 16.70 -5.73 9.79
CA ALA A 98 15.63 -5.17 8.96
C ALA A 98 16.19 -4.43 7.73
N ARG A 99 17.33 -3.74 7.88
CA ARG A 99 18.00 -3.06 6.76
C ARG A 99 18.43 -4.02 5.64
N LEU A 100 18.96 -5.19 5.99
CA LEU A 100 19.47 -6.14 4.99
C LEU A 100 18.30 -6.72 4.20
N VAL A 101 17.24 -7.06 4.92
CA VAL A 101 16.00 -7.56 4.31
C VAL A 101 15.40 -6.51 3.38
N LEU A 102 15.39 -5.24 3.78
CA LEU A 102 14.93 -4.13 2.94
C LEU A 102 15.75 -3.98 1.66
N VAL A 103 17.09 -3.93 1.77
CA VAL A 103 18.00 -3.76 0.62
C VAL A 103 17.84 -4.93 -0.35
N VAL A 104 17.84 -6.17 0.15
CA VAL A 104 17.65 -7.36 -0.70
C VAL A 104 16.28 -7.32 -1.38
N SER A 105 15.23 -6.95 -0.66
CA SER A 105 13.88 -6.89 -1.22
C SER A 105 13.79 -5.87 -2.35
N VAL A 106 14.33 -4.66 -2.18
CA VAL A 106 14.27 -3.63 -3.23
C VAL A 106 15.17 -3.94 -4.43
N VAL A 107 16.33 -4.57 -4.22
CA VAL A 107 17.16 -5.05 -5.33
C VAL A 107 16.44 -6.15 -6.11
N LEU A 108 15.83 -7.12 -5.42
CA LEU A 108 15.03 -8.16 -6.07
C LEU A 108 13.86 -7.55 -6.85
N PHE A 109 13.18 -6.56 -6.29
CA PHE A 109 12.12 -5.83 -6.98
C PHE A 109 12.67 -5.21 -8.27
N GLY A 110 13.80 -4.51 -8.21
CA GLY A 110 14.43 -3.86 -9.37
C GLY A 110 14.83 -4.84 -10.47
N LEU A 111 15.24 -6.05 -10.09
CA LEU A 111 15.52 -7.13 -11.04
C LEU A 111 14.23 -7.60 -11.73
N PHE A 112 13.15 -7.84 -10.97
CA PHE A 112 11.87 -8.29 -11.54
C PHE A 112 11.22 -7.24 -12.44
N THR A 113 11.34 -5.95 -12.12
CA THR A 113 10.87 -4.90 -13.05
C THR A 113 11.72 -4.86 -14.32
N GLY A 114 13.03 -5.14 -14.22
CA GLY A 114 13.92 -5.25 -15.37
C GLY A 114 13.57 -6.39 -16.34
N ILE A 115 13.05 -7.52 -15.85
CA ILE A 115 12.71 -8.69 -16.68
C ILE A 115 11.73 -8.32 -17.80
N LEU A 116 10.73 -7.47 -17.53
CA LEU A 116 9.75 -7.08 -18.55
C LEU A 116 10.40 -6.34 -19.72
N MET A 117 11.34 -5.43 -19.44
CA MET A 117 12.09 -4.73 -20.50
C MET A 117 13.01 -5.67 -21.26
N VAL A 118 13.63 -6.63 -20.57
CA VAL A 118 14.49 -7.64 -21.22
C VAL A 118 13.67 -8.53 -22.15
N VAL A 119 12.47 -8.95 -21.72
CA VAL A 119 11.56 -9.76 -22.54
C VAL A 119 11.06 -8.97 -23.74
N ASP A 120 10.68 -7.69 -23.55
CA ASP A 120 10.25 -6.83 -24.65
C ASP A 120 11.40 -6.63 -25.67
N ALA A 121 12.60 -6.31 -25.21
CA ALA A 121 13.79 -6.19 -26.06
C ALA A 121 14.15 -7.50 -26.79
N ALA A 122 14.09 -8.63 -26.10
CA ALA A 122 14.44 -9.94 -26.66
C ALA A 122 13.45 -10.41 -27.74
N THR A 123 12.23 -9.87 -27.72
CA THR A 123 11.17 -10.20 -28.69
C THR A 123 10.99 -9.13 -29.77
N GLY A 124 11.99 -8.26 -29.94
CA GLY A 124 12.03 -7.25 -31.00
C GLY A 124 11.45 -5.88 -30.62
N GLY A 125 11.11 -5.67 -29.35
CA GLY A 125 10.57 -4.41 -28.87
C GLY A 125 11.62 -3.30 -28.84
N THR A 126 11.27 -2.14 -29.38
CA THR A 126 12.13 -0.95 -29.44
C THR A 126 11.58 0.18 -28.60
N ILE A 127 12.43 1.15 -28.28
CA ILE A 127 11.98 2.42 -27.70
C ILE A 127 11.02 3.07 -28.70
N MET A 128 10.00 3.78 -28.19
CA MET A 128 9.03 4.46 -29.04
C MET A 128 9.73 5.35 -30.10
N PRO A 129 9.38 5.18 -31.39
CA PRO A 129 9.94 5.99 -32.47
C PRO A 129 9.75 7.50 -32.22
N PRO A 130 10.73 8.35 -32.59
CA PRO A 130 10.62 9.80 -32.42
C PRO A 130 9.38 10.41 -33.09
N GLU A 131 8.88 9.78 -34.16
CA GLU A 131 7.70 10.18 -34.93
C GLU A 131 6.42 10.18 -34.07
N PHE A 132 6.33 9.30 -33.06
CA PHE A 132 5.17 9.17 -32.18
C PHE A 132 5.24 10.02 -30.91
N ARG A 133 6.29 10.83 -30.72
CA ARG A 133 6.47 11.66 -29.51
C ARG A 133 5.55 12.90 -29.48
N GLY A 134 4.95 13.26 -30.61
CA GLY A 134 4.04 14.40 -30.74
C GLY A 134 2.59 13.98 -30.97
N ASP A 135 2.36 13.19 -32.02
CA ASP A 135 1.03 12.70 -32.39
C ASP A 135 1.11 11.18 -32.57
N HIS A 136 0.65 10.43 -31.56
CA HIS A 136 0.69 8.98 -31.59
C HIS A 136 -0.59 8.45 -32.25
N PRO A 137 -0.48 7.67 -33.35
CA PRO A 137 -1.65 7.12 -34.01
C PRO A 137 -2.47 6.27 -33.04
N ALA A 138 -3.80 6.37 -33.13
CA ALA A 138 -4.68 5.52 -32.35
C ALA A 138 -4.44 4.05 -32.77
N MET A 139 -3.99 3.22 -31.82
CA MET A 139 -3.80 1.76 -31.96
C MET A 139 -2.56 1.28 -32.72
N ASP A 140 -1.58 2.14 -33.04
CA ASP A 140 -0.32 1.69 -33.64
C ASP A 140 0.79 1.51 -32.57
N PHE A 141 1.03 0.26 -32.16
CA PHE A 141 2.05 -0.10 -31.18
C PHE A 141 3.06 -1.12 -31.70
N HIS A 142 3.43 -1.01 -32.98
CA HIS A 142 4.36 -1.95 -33.62
C HIS A 142 5.75 -2.05 -32.98
N TYR A 143 6.12 -1.09 -32.13
CA TYR A 143 7.40 -1.06 -31.41
C TYR A 143 7.41 -1.93 -30.14
N TYR A 144 6.29 -2.56 -29.76
CA TYR A 144 6.26 -3.54 -28.67
C TYR A 144 6.84 -4.88 -29.13
N GLY A 145 7.54 -5.57 -28.22
CA GLY A 145 8.09 -6.90 -28.51
C GLY A 145 6.99 -7.95 -28.67
N ASP A 146 7.26 -9.02 -29.42
CA ASP A 146 6.32 -10.13 -29.66
C ASP A 146 6.36 -11.18 -28.52
N TYR A 147 5.57 -10.95 -27.47
CA TYR A 147 5.38 -11.91 -26.38
C TYR A 147 3.92 -11.95 -25.91
N ASN A 148 3.52 -13.08 -25.31
CA ASN A 148 2.16 -13.25 -24.79
C ASN A 148 1.85 -12.20 -23.71
N THR A 149 0.84 -11.37 -23.96
CA THR A 149 0.37 -10.29 -23.07
C THR A 149 0.03 -10.78 -21.66
N ASP A 150 -0.51 -12.00 -21.52
CA ASP A 150 -0.82 -12.58 -20.20
C ASP A 150 0.44 -12.83 -19.35
N GLY A 151 1.65 -12.83 -19.95
CA GLY A 151 2.94 -12.92 -19.26
C GLY A 151 3.22 -11.75 -18.31
N ILE A 152 2.53 -10.60 -18.47
CA ILE A 152 2.62 -9.46 -17.54
C ILE A 152 2.05 -9.83 -16.16
N ILE A 153 1.00 -10.68 -16.11
CA ILE A 153 0.30 -11.05 -14.88
C ILE A 153 1.24 -11.71 -13.85
N PRO A 154 1.92 -12.83 -14.14
CA PRO A 154 2.77 -13.50 -13.16
C PRO A 154 3.94 -12.62 -12.71
N ILE A 155 4.54 -11.84 -13.62
CA ILE A 155 5.64 -10.93 -13.26
C ILE A 155 5.14 -9.85 -12.31
N TYR A 156 4.01 -9.23 -12.60
CA TYR A 156 3.43 -8.22 -11.72
C TYR A 156 3.00 -8.80 -10.37
N CYS A 157 2.49 -10.04 -10.33
CA CYS A 157 2.19 -10.73 -9.06
C CYS A 157 3.42 -10.87 -8.16
N VAL A 158 4.57 -11.28 -8.74
CA VAL A 158 5.83 -11.40 -8.00
C VAL A 158 6.30 -10.04 -7.50
N THR A 159 6.18 -8.98 -8.30
CA THR A 159 6.49 -7.62 -7.82
C THR A 159 5.57 -7.19 -6.67
N GLY A 160 4.30 -7.60 -6.68
CA GLY A 160 3.37 -7.38 -5.58
C GLY A 160 3.85 -8.03 -4.27
N LEU A 161 4.34 -9.28 -4.34
CA LEU A 161 4.90 -9.97 -3.17
C LEU A 161 6.07 -9.20 -2.57
N VAL A 162 7.01 -8.74 -3.41
CA VAL A 162 8.17 -7.98 -2.95
C VAL A 162 7.76 -6.60 -2.41
N TYR A 163 6.84 -5.92 -3.09
CA TYR A 163 6.27 -4.65 -2.64
C TYR A 163 5.65 -4.76 -1.24
N GLY A 164 4.85 -5.80 -0.99
CA GLY A 164 4.24 -6.06 0.32
C GLY A 164 5.26 -6.30 1.44
N MET A 165 6.41 -6.89 1.12
CA MET A 165 7.52 -7.03 2.08
C MET A 165 8.14 -5.67 2.44
N VAL A 166 8.38 -4.82 1.44
CA VAL A 166 9.02 -3.51 1.63
C VAL A 166 8.12 -2.56 2.42
N GLU A 167 6.82 -2.50 2.10
CA GLU A 167 5.88 -1.63 2.82
C GLU A 167 5.77 -1.95 4.31
N LEU A 168 5.88 -3.23 4.69
CA LEU A 168 5.86 -3.59 6.11
C LEU A 168 7.16 -3.19 6.80
N ILE A 169 8.33 -3.45 6.19
CA ILE A 169 9.62 -3.08 6.78
C ILE A 169 9.75 -1.57 6.95
N ARG A 170 9.24 -0.79 5.98
CA ARG A 170 9.19 0.67 6.06
C ARG A 170 8.52 1.18 7.34
N ARG A 171 7.54 0.45 7.89
CA ARG A 171 6.87 0.83 9.14
C ARG A 171 7.67 0.48 10.39
N ILE A 172 8.66 -0.41 10.28
CA ILE A 172 9.48 -0.89 11.39
C ILE A 172 10.72 0.00 11.56
N ILE A 173 11.34 0.43 10.47
CA ILE A 173 12.62 1.18 10.50
C ILE A 173 12.57 2.51 11.25
N PRO A 174 11.53 3.38 11.12
CA PRO A 174 11.44 4.60 11.90
C PRO A 174 11.54 4.34 13.40
N ARG A 175 10.84 3.30 13.89
CA ARG A 175 10.90 2.85 15.27
C ARG A 175 12.29 2.38 15.65
N ASP A 176 12.98 1.66 14.77
CA ASP A 176 14.36 1.20 15.02
C ASP A 176 15.38 2.36 15.08
N ILE A 177 15.12 3.48 14.38
CA ILE A 177 16.01 4.65 14.37
C ILE A 177 15.87 5.51 15.64
N VAL A 178 14.64 5.79 16.08
CA VAL A 178 14.38 6.71 17.21
C VAL A 178 14.16 6.00 18.54
N GLY A 179 14.01 4.66 18.53
CA GLY A 179 13.72 3.86 19.71
C GLY A 179 12.30 4.09 20.26
N GLY A 180 12.13 3.96 21.57
CA GLY A 180 10.83 4.05 22.25
C GLY A 180 10.27 5.46 22.46
N ASN A 181 10.93 6.52 21.96
CA ASN A 181 10.44 7.89 22.16
C ASN A 181 9.30 8.22 21.19
N ILE A 182 8.07 8.24 21.72
CA ILE A 182 6.83 8.44 20.96
C ILE A 182 6.79 9.80 20.23
N GLN A 183 7.29 10.87 20.85
CA GLN A 183 7.30 12.20 20.24
C GLN A 183 8.26 12.29 19.05
N LYS A 184 9.46 11.69 19.18
CA LYS A 184 10.44 11.59 18.08
C LYS A 184 9.90 10.73 16.95
N LEU A 185 9.29 9.58 17.27
CA LEU A 185 8.70 8.66 16.30
C LEU A 185 7.61 9.33 15.47
N ARG A 186 6.65 9.99 16.14
CA ARG A 186 5.56 10.71 15.48
C ARG A 186 6.08 11.78 14.51
N ARG A 187 7.10 12.53 14.90
CA ARG A 187 7.73 13.55 14.04
C ARG A 187 8.42 12.91 12.84
N LEU A 188 9.15 11.82 13.05
CA LEU A 188 9.82 11.09 11.98
C LEU A 188 8.81 10.49 10.99
N ASP A 189 7.76 9.84 11.47
CA ASP A 189 6.71 9.27 10.63
C ASP A 189 6.02 10.34 9.77
N ALA A 190 5.72 11.50 10.35
CA ALA A 190 5.16 12.62 9.60
C ALA A 190 6.11 13.12 8.49
N MET A 191 7.42 13.23 8.79
CA MET A 191 8.42 13.62 7.78
C MET A 191 8.51 12.58 6.66
N VAL A 192 8.61 11.30 7.02
CA VAL A 192 8.68 10.18 6.08
C VAL A 192 7.43 10.15 5.19
N HIS A 193 6.25 10.40 5.75
CA HIS A 193 4.99 10.48 5.00
C HIS A 193 5.03 11.61 3.97
N VAL A 194 5.39 12.82 4.38
CA VAL A 194 5.47 13.99 3.48
C VAL A 194 6.42 13.74 2.31
N PHE A 195 7.63 13.25 2.57
CA PHE A 195 8.61 12.98 1.49
C PHE A 195 8.19 11.83 0.58
N TYR A 196 7.55 10.80 1.15
CA TYR A 196 7.04 9.68 0.37
C TYR A 196 5.94 10.12 -0.61
N GLU A 197 4.91 10.83 -0.14
CA GLU A 197 3.81 11.25 -1.03
C GLU A 197 4.23 12.33 -2.02
N THR A 198 5.12 13.24 -1.62
CA THR A 198 5.68 14.24 -2.54
C THR A 198 6.47 13.55 -3.66
N SER A 199 7.26 12.53 -3.33
CA SER A 199 8.04 11.78 -4.32
C SER A 199 7.15 10.94 -5.24
N GLY A 200 6.10 10.30 -4.71
CA GLY A 200 5.10 9.58 -5.49
C GLY A 200 4.38 10.48 -6.48
N THR A 201 3.91 11.64 -6.01
CA THR A 201 3.26 12.65 -6.85
C THR A 201 4.17 13.14 -7.97
N ALA A 202 5.43 13.47 -7.64
CA ALA A 202 6.42 13.91 -8.63
C ALA A 202 6.71 12.82 -9.69
N SER A 203 6.80 11.57 -9.26
CA SER A 203 7.01 10.43 -10.16
C SER A 203 5.82 10.16 -11.07
N ALA A 204 4.60 10.23 -10.56
CA ALA A 204 3.38 10.05 -11.35
C ALA A 204 3.30 11.09 -12.49
N PHE A 205 3.59 12.37 -12.19
CA PHE A 205 3.67 13.42 -13.21
C PHE A 205 4.85 13.24 -14.16
N CYS A 206 6.03 12.89 -13.66
CA CYS A 206 7.19 12.59 -14.50
C CYS A 206 6.90 11.44 -15.48
N THR A 207 6.19 10.42 -15.01
CA THR A 207 5.81 9.26 -15.82
C THR A 207 4.84 9.65 -16.93
N ALA A 208 3.80 10.42 -16.59
CA ALA A 208 2.80 10.87 -17.54
C ALA A 208 3.34 11.85 -18.59
N LEU A 209 4.15 12.83 -18.15
CA LEU A 209 4.54 13.98 -18.95
C LEU A 209 5.89 13.79 -19.67
N ALA A 210 6.78 12.96 -19.13
CA ALA A 210 8.13 12.79 -19.68
C ALA A 210 8.39 11.34 -20.09
N LEU A 211 8.22 10.35 -19.21
CA LEU A 211 8.68 8.98 -19.49
C LEU A 211 7.84 8.29 -20.57
N ILE A 212 6.52 8.25 -20.43
CA ILE A 212 5.65 7.61 -21.43
C ILE A 212 5.75 8.31 -22.80
N PRO A 213 5.69 9.66 -22.90
CA PRO A 213 5.80 10.35 -24.19
C PRO A 213 7.18 10.26 -24.86
N THR A 214 8.26 9.93 -24.14
CA THR A 214 9.60 9.85 -24.74
C THR A 214 10.08 8.43 -25.00
N LEU A 215 9.75 7.49 -24.11
CA LEU A 215 10.24 6.12 -24.12
C LEU A 215 9.19 5.10 -24.58
N GLY A 216 7.90 5.46 -24.52
CA GLY A 216 6.79 4.51 -24.68
C GLY A 216 6.49 3.75 -23.38
N ASN A 217 5.31 3.12 -23.32
CA ASN A 217 4.87 2.41 -22.10
C ASN A 217 5.72 1.16 -21.78
N ASN A 218 6.41 0.60 -22.77
CA ASN A 218 7.27 -0.58 -22.63
C ASN A 218 8.59 -0.29 -21.92
N TYR A 219 9.19 0.89 -22.15
CA TYR A 219 10.45 1.30 -21.53
C TYR A 219 10.31 2.43 -20.49
N SER A 220 9.12 2.97 -20.25
CA SER A 220 8.93 4.08 -19.32
C SER A 220 9.32 3.77 -17.86
N PHE A 221 9.33 2.50 -17.47
CA PHE A 221 9.79 2.07 -16.13
C PHE A 221 11.29 1.70 -16.06
N ILE A 222 12.09 2.08 -17.06
CA ILE A 222 13.57 1.94 -17.03
C ILE A 222 14.21 2.64 -15.83
N ILE A 223 13.53 3.66 -15.33
CA ILE A 223 14.00 4.45 -14.20
C ILE A 223 13.87 3.68 -12.87
N THR A 224 12.97 2.68 -12.79
CA THR A 224 12.67 1.95 -11.57
C THR A 224 13.86 1.13 -11.04
N PRO A 225 14.55 0.28 -11.83
CA PRO A 225 15.75 -0.41 -11.35
C PRO A 225 16.85 0.54 -10.86
N VAL A 226 17.01 1.69 -11.52
CA VAL A 226 18.02 2.70 -11.14
C VAL A 226 17.67 3.32 -9.79
N PHE A 227 16.44 3.78 -9.61
CA PHE A 227 15.98 4.33 -8.33
C PHE A 227 15.99 3.30 -7.20
N PHE A 228 15.69 2.04 -7.49
CA PHE A 228 15.75 0.96 -6.51
C PHE A 228 17.20 0.62 -6.12
N ALA A 229 18.13 0.65 -7.06
CA ALA A 229 19.56 0.52 -6.77
C ALA A 229 20.05 1.68 -5.88
N MET A 230 19.64 2.92 -6.18
CA MET A 230 19.95 4.09 -5.35
C MET A 230 19.33 3.97 -3.95
N ALA A 231 18.07 3.55 -3.84
CA ALA A 231 17.40 3.31 -2.56
C ALA A 231 18.15 2.25 -1.75
N GLY A 232 18.48 1.10 -2.36
CA GLY A 232 19.28 0.05 -1.75
C GLY A 232 20.66 0.54 -1.27
N ALA A 233 21.35 1.33 -2.11
CA ALA A 233 22.64 1.92 -1.75
C ALA A 233 22.53 2.88 -0.56
N THR A 234 21.53 3.76 -0.55
CA THR A 234 21.32 4.70 0.58
C THR A 234 20.99 3.97 1.88
N TRP A 235 20.12 2.95 1.84
CA TRP A 235 19.74 2.18 3.01
C TRP A 235 20.85 1.27 3.53
N PHE A 236 21.77 0.82 2.67
CA PHE A 236 22.95 0.07 3.09
C PHE A 236 23.83 0.85 4.08
N PHE A 237 23.86 2.19 3.97
CA PHE A 237 24.63 3.06 4.86
C PHE A 237 23.92 3.43 6.17
N ILE A 238 22.69 2.96 6.40
CA ILE A 238 21.99 3.15 7.66
C ILE A 238 22.66 2.29 8.73
N LYS A 239 23.07 2.94 9.82
CA LYS A 239 23.53 2.26 11.03
C LYS A 239 22.30 2.00 11.90
N GLU A 240 21.93 0.73 12.08
CA GLU A 240 20.90 0.36 13.06
C GLU A 240 21.40 0.76 14.46
N ALA A 241 20.52 1.34 15.28
CA ALA A 241 20.81 1.47 16.70
C ALA A 241 20.84 0.06 17.29
N ASP A 242 21.81 -0.24 18.16
CA ASP A 242 22.08 -1.57 18.73
C ASP A 242 20.92 -2.20 19.57
N THR A 243 19.72 -1.63 19.49
CA THR A 243 18.56 -1.94 20.35
C THR A 243 17.76 -3.16 19.89
N PHE A 244 17.81 -3.54 18.62
CA PHE A 244 17.12 -4.73 18.10
C PHE A 244 18.12 -5.81 17.67
N GLN A 245 18.94 -6.28 18.62
CA GLN A 245 19.57 -7.58 18.42
C GLN A 245 18.47 -8.63 18.36
N PRO A 246 18.41 -9.48 17.31
CA PRO A 246 17.48 -10.59 17.29
C PRO A 246 17.69 -11.38 18.59
N PRO A 247 16.61 -11.77 19.30
CA PRO A 247 16.76 -12.43 20.59
C PRO A 247 17.76 -13.58 20.47
N PRO A 248 18.68 -13.72 21.43
CA PRO A 248 19.71 -14.76 21.39
C PRO A 248 19.02 -16.09 21.12
N PRO A 249 19.61 -16.96 20.27
CA PRO A 249 19.02 -18.24 19.93
C PRO A 249 18.61 -18.96 21.23
N PRO A 250 17.40 -19.56 21.28
CA PRO A 250 16.97 -20.25 22.49
C PRO A 250 18.03 -21.29 22.85
N LEU A 251 18.55 -21.21 24.08
CA LEU A 251 19.64 -22.03 24.62
C LEU A 251 19.38 -23.56 24.50
N MET A 252 18.14 -23.98 24.23
CA MET A 252 17.72 -25.39 24.15
C MET A 252 16.64 -25.69 23.08
N GLY A 253 16.61 -24.99 21.95
CA GLY A 253 15.64 -25.31 20.89
C GLY A 253 16.15 -25.06 19.48
N LYS A 254 16.05 -26.06 18.58
CA LYS A 254 16.26 -25.85 17.14
C LYS A 254 15.31 -24.74 16.66
N ARG A 255 15.85 -23.62 16.16
CA ARG A 255 15.04 -22.58 15.52
C ARG A 255 14.18 -23.26 14.42
N PRO A 256 12.86 -23.03 14.39
CA PRO A 256 12.03 -23.64 13.35
C PRO A 256 12.55 -23.23 11.97
N THR A 257 12.50 -24.12 10.98
CA THR A 257 12.86 -23.79 9.58
C THR A 257 12.04 -22.58 9.11
N TYR A 258 12.60 -21.75 8.21
CA TYR A 258 11.91 -20.54 7.71
C TYR A 258 10.52 -20.87 7.18
N ILE A 259 10.42 -21.95 6.41
CA ILE A 259 9.16 -22.48 5.88
C ILE A 259 8.14 -22.74 7.00
N LYS A 260 8.55 -23.42 8.09
CA LYS A 260 7.68 -23.67 9.24
C LYS A 260 7.23 -22.36 9.90
N ALA A 261 8.10 -21.35 10.00
CA ALA A 261 7.74 -20.06 10.56
C ALA A 261 6.75 -19.28 9.67
N VAL A 262 6.90 -19.36 8.34
CA VAL A 262 5.95 -18.78 7.39
C VAL A 262 4.57 -19.43 7.51
N PHE A 263 4.49 -20.77 7.57
CA PHE A 263 3.21 -21.46 7.79
C PHE A 263 2.55 -21.07 9.11
N VAL A 264 3.32 -20.91 10.18
CA VAL A 264 2.80 -20.42 11.46
C VAL A 264 2.28 -18.98 11.33
N SER A 265 2.98 -18.10 10.60
CA SER A 265 2.51 -16.74 10.32
C SER A 265 1.20 -16.74 9.54
N PHE A 266 1.02 -17.61 8.56
CA PHE A 266 -0.25 -17.77 7.84
C PHE A 266 -1.38 -18.28 8.76
N TYR A 267 -1.09 -19.24 9.62
CA TYR A 267 -2.06 -19.75 10.59
C TYR A 267 -2.52 -18.65 11.54
N LEU A 268 -1.58 -17.91 12.14
CA LEU A 268 -1.86 -16.80 13.05
C LEU A 268 -2.61 -15.66 12.36
N PHE A 269 -2.31 -15.40 11.09
CA PHE A 269 -3.06 -14.42 10.29
C PHE A 269 -4.53 -14.84 10.11
N GLY A 270 -4.78 -16.12 9.80
CA GLY A 270 -6.13 -16.68 9.73
C GLY A 270 -6.87 -16.58 11.07
N GLU A 271 -6.20 -16.89 12.19
CA GLU A 271 -6.76 -16.73 13.53
C GLU A 271 -7.09 -15.27 13.86
N SER A 272 -6.25 -14.32 13.42
CA SER A 272 -6.50 -12.89 13.56
C SER A 272 -7.71 -12.44 12.73
N ILE A 273 -7.88 -12.95 11.51
CA ILE A 273 -9.07 -12.67 10.69
C ILE A 273 -10.32 -13.21 11.39
N TRP A 274 -10.28 -14.45 11.89
CA TRP A 274 -11.41 -15.06 12.59
C TRP A 274 -11.80 -14.27 13.84
N THR A 275 -10.82 -13.91 14.67
CA THR A 275 -11.04 -13.13 15.90
C THR A 275 -11.54 -11.73 15.58
N GLY A 276 -10.96 -11.06 14.57
CA GLY A 276 -11.41 -9.76 14.08
C GLY A 276 -12.83 -9.81 13.52
N SER A 277 -13.16 -10.84 12.75
CA SER A 277 -14.52 -11.07 12.20
C SER A 277 -15.53 -11.25 13.31
N LYS A 278 -15.22 -12.09 14.31
CA LYS A 278 -16.07 -12.29 15.48
C LYS A 278 -16.28 -10.97 16.22
N LEU A 279 -15.24 -10.17 16.41
CA LEU A 279 -15.33 -8.88 17.11
C LEU A 279 -16.17 -7.85 16.34
N LEU A 280 -16.00 -7.78 15.01
CA LEU A 280 -16.74 -6.89 14.11
C LEU A 280 -18.23 -7.24 14.07
N LEU A 281 -18.57 -8.54 13.97
CA LEU A 281 -19.95 -9.00 13.82
C LEU A 281 -20.71 -9.11 15.14
N THR A 282 -20.02 -9.37 16.26
CA THR A 282 -20.67 -9.49 17.59
C THR A 282 -21.01 -8.12 18.18
N ASN A 283 -20.17 -7.11 17.94
CA ASN A 283 -20.37 -5.78 18.50
C ASN A 283 -21.06 -4.86 17.49
N ARG A 284 -22.31 -4.47 17.78
CA ARG A 284 -23.07 -3.49 16.98
C ARG A 284 -22.35 -2.15 16.75
N ARG A 285 -21.34 -1.83 17.57
CA ARG A 285 -20.49 -0.63 17.41
C ARG A 285 -19.47 -0.74 16.29
N PHE A 286 -19.02 -1.95 15.94
CA PHE A 286 -17.96 -2.19 14.96
C PHE A 286 -18.48 -2.69 13.62
N ILE A 287 -19.74 -3.12 13.52
CA ILE A 287 -20.33 -3.60 12.27
C ILE A 287 -20.27 -2.56 11.14
N TRP A 288 -20.37 -1.27 11.49
CA TRP A 288 -20.28 -0.14 10.56
C TRP A 288 -18.85 0.19 10.11
N LEU A 289 -17.84 -0.40 10.75
CA LEU A 289 -16.45 -0.23 10.36
C LEU A 289 -16.17 -0.92 9.02
N ILE A 290 -16.88 -2.01 8.70
CA ILE A 290 -16.76 -2.71 7.41
C ILE A 290 -17.16 -1.80 6.24
N PRO A 291 -18.38 -1.21 6.22
CA PRO A 291 -18.75 -0.27 5.17
C PRO A 291 -17.97 1.06 5.24
N GLY A 292 -17.64 1.57 6.43
CA GLY A 292 -16.91 2.82 6.56
C GLY A 292 -15.45 2.73 6.11
N TYR A 293 -14.78 1.60 6.35
CA TYR A 293 -13.37 1.40 6.04
C TYR A 293 -13.15 0.59 4.75
N SER A 294 -13.65 -0.65 4.69
CA SER A 294 -13.33 -1.56 3.58
C SER A 294 -13.90 -1.08 2.24
N ILE A 295 -15.13 -0.53 2.23
CA ILE A 295 -15.74 0.02 1.01
C ILE A 295 -15.05 1.32 0.58
N ALA A 296 -14.71 2.20 1.53
CA ALA A 296 -13.97 3.43 1.23
C ALA A 296 -12.59 3.11 0.63
N PHE A 297 -11.85 2.20 1.25
CA PHE A 297 -10.53 1.79 0.78
C PHE A 297 -10.59 1.08 -0.57
N TYR A 298 -11.63 0.25 -0.79
CA TYR A 298 -11.94 -0.31 -2.11
C TYR A 298 -12.18 0.78 -3.15
N GLY A 299 -13.02 1.77 -2.85
CA GLY A 299 -13.35 2.87 -3.77
C GLY A 299 -12.14 3.69 -4.15
N HIS A 300 -11.31 4.04 -3.17
CA HIS A 300 -10.06 4.74 -3.38
C HIS A 300 -9.15 3.97 -4.34
N ARG A 301 -8.86 2.69 -4.03
CA ARG A 301 -7.96 1.90 -4.86
C ARG A 301 -8.53 1.57 -6.23
N TYR A 302 -9.84 1.37 -6.34
CA TYR A 302 -10.50 1.12 -7.61
C TYR A 302 -10.51 2.37 -8.51
N LEU A 303 -10.58 3.56 -7.91
CA LEU A 303 -10.45 4.81 -8.64
C LEU A 303 -9.10 4.88 -9.33
N GLU A 304 -8.03 4.62 -8.59
CA GLU A 304 -6.65 4.71 -9.07
C GLU A 304 -6.28 3.66 -10.11
N ASN A 305 -6.64 2.39 -9.87
CA ASN A 305 -6.08 1.27 -10.65
C ASN A 305 -7.08 0.64 -11.62
N GLY A 306 -8.37 0.94 -11.48
CA GLY A 306 -9.42 0.44 -12.38
C GLY A 306 -10.00 1.55 -13.23
N LEU A 307 -10.57 2.57 -12.59
CA LEU A 307 -11.31 3.62 -13.27
C LEU A 307 -10.40 4.62 -14.00
N ALA A 308 -9.30 5.07 -13.38
CA ALA A 308 -8.39 6.03 -14.01
C ALA A 308 -7.79 5.52 -15.33
N PRO A 309 -7.31 4.26 -15.44
CA PRO A 309 -6.92 3.69 -16.73
C PRO A 309 -8.07 3.65 -17.76
N ALA A 310 -9.29 3.30 -17.33
CA ALA A 310 -10.45 3.25 -18.22
C ALA A 310 -10.82 4.62 -18.79
N VAL A 311 -10.89 5.64 -17.94
CA VAL A 311 -11.16 7.03 -18.35
C VAL A 311 -10.03 7.55 -19.24
N ALA A 312 -8.76 7.36 -18.82
CA ALA A 312 -7.61 7.85 -19.57
C ALA A 312 -7.54 7.25 -20.98
N ARG A 313 -7.72 5.92 -21.10
CA ARG A 313 -7.62 5.24 -22.38
C ARG A 313 -8.81 5.52 -23.30
N ARG A 314 -10.04 5.47 -22.78
CA ARG A 314 -11.25 5.45 -23.62
C ARG A 314 -11.91 6.82 -23.76
N TYR A 315 -11.77 7.70 -22.78
CA TYR A 315 -12.33 9.05 -22.84
C TYR A 315 -11.29 10.09 -23.25
N LEU A 316 -10.08 10.03 -22.70
CA LEU A 316 -9.00 10.98 -23.00
C LEU A 316 -8.07 10.54 -24.15
N GLY A 317 -8.23 9.31 -24.67
CA GLY A 317 -7.45 8.77 -25.78
C GLY A 317 -6.01 8.37 -25.46
N HIS A 318 -5.44 8.79 -24.32
CA HIS A 318 -4.08 8.42 -23.92
C HIS A 318 -4.02 7.80 -22.52
N SER A 319 -3.43 6.60 -22.43
CA SER A 319 -3.24 5.86 -21.18
C SER A 319 -2.38 6.62 -20.14
N ALA A 320 -1.48 7.51 -20.60
CA ALA A 320 -0.60 8.30 -19.73
C ALA A 320 -1.37 9.23 -18.77
N TRP A 321 -2.56 9.70 -19.15
CA TRP A 321 -3.38 10.57 -18.29
C TRP A 321 -3.83 9.88 -17.00
N ALA A 322 -3.86 8.53 -16.96
CA ALA A 322 -4.16 7.79 -15.73
C ALA A 322 -3.15 8.16 -14.62
N ASN A 323 -1.88 8.35 -14.97
CA ASN A 323 -0.84 8.70 -14.02
C ASN A 323 -0.96 10.14 -13.50
N ILE A 324 -1.59 11.05 -14.24
CA ILE A 324 -1.91 12.39 -13.73
C ILE A 324 -3.05 12.31 -12.70
N ILE A 325 -4.08 11.49 -12.98
CA ILE A 325 -5.17 11.26 -12.03
C ILE A 325 -4.63 10.62 -10.74
N VAL A 326 -3.76 9.61 -10.86
CA VAL A 326 -3.09 8.96 -9.72
C VAL A 326 -2.16 9.92 -8.99
N GLY A 327 -1.44 10.80 -9.71
CA GLY A 327 -0.65 11.88 -9.10
C GLY A 327 -1.50 12.82 -8.25
N GLY A 328 -2.72 13.14 -8.70
CA GLY A 328 -3.71 13.88 -7.91
C GLY A 328 -4.15 13.12 -6.65
N SER A 329 -4.31 11.79 -6.74
CA SER A 329 -4.63 10.92 -5.59
C SER A 329 -3.52 10.97 -4.52
N ASN A 330 -2.26 10.78 -4.92
CA ASN A 330 -1.09 10.86 -4.03
C ASN A 330 -0.97 12.26 -3.37
N LEU A 331 -1.28 13.33 -4.12
CA LEU A 331 -1.33 14.69 -3.56
C LEU A 331 -2.45 14.84 -2.51
N GLY A 332 -3.59 14.17 -2.69
CA GLY A 332 -4.64 14.09 -1.69
C GLY A 332 -4.18 13.39 -0.41
N GLU A 333 -3.44 12.28 -0.53
CA GLU A 333 -2.87 11.54 0.61
C GLU A 333 -1.81 12.35 1.38
N LEU A 334 -1.12 13.26 0.72
CA LEU A 334 -0.20 14.22 1.36
C LEU A 334 -0.93 15.19 2.30
N LEU A 335 -2.16 15.59 1.94
CA LEU A 335 -2.97 16.55 2.69
C LEU A 335 -3.88 15.89 3.74
N ALA A 336 -4.05 14.57 3.67
CA ALA A 336 -4.90 13.80 4.57
C ALA A 336 -4.25 13.57 5.95
N GLN A 337 -5.05 13.64 7.02
CA GLN A 337 -4.62 13.25 8.36
C GLN A 337 -4.85 11.75 8.55
N ASN A 338 -3.79 10.94 8.47
CA ASN A 338 -3.88 9.50 8.69
C ASN A 338 -4.06 9.16 10.17
N VAL A 339 -5.17 8.48 10.50
CA VAL A 339 -5.42 7.91 11.84
C VAL A 339 -5.20 6.40 11.75
N SER A 340 -4.28 5.85 12.55
CA SER A 340 -3.96 4.41 12.58
C SER A 340 -4.89 3.66 13.53
N PRO A 341 -5.72 2.70 13.06
CA PRO A 341 -6.60 1.91 13.95
C PRO A 341 -5.93 0.62 14.48
N LEU A 342 -6.53 0.06 15.53
CA LEU A 342 -6.14 -1.18 16.24
C LEU A 342 -5.84 -2.39 15.31
N GLY A 343 -4.71 -3.08 15.52
CA GLY A 343 -4.16 -4.08 14.58
C GLY A 343 -5.03 -5.32 14.27
N ALA A 344 -5.78 -5.88 15.24
CA ALA A 344 -6.56 -7.11 15.02
C ALA A 344 -7.83 -6.89 14.18
N VAL A 345 -8.48 -5.74 14.33
CA VAL A 345 -9.66 -5.36 13.54
C VAL A 345 -9.24 -5.03 12.10
N MET A 346 -8.06 -4.44 11.94
CA MET A 346 -7.51 -4.07 10.64
C MET A 346 -7.21 -5.28 9.75
N ALA A 347 -6.71 -6.39 10.29
CA ALA A 347 -6.46 -7.60 9.51
C ALA A 347 -7.73 -8.11 8.81
N CYS A 348 -8.87 -8.10 9.52
CA CYS A 348 -10.15 -8.48 8.93
C CYS A 348 -10.62 -7.46 7.88
N LEU A 349 -10.57 -6.16 8.19
CA LEU A 349 -11.01 -5.11 7.26
C LEU A 349 -10.20 -5.08 5.96
N TYR A 350 -8.86 -5.21 6.06
CA TYR A 350 -7.97 -5.28 4.90
C TYR A 350 -8.22 -6.53 4.08
N THR A 351 -8.41 -7.68 4.72
CA THR A 351 -8.72 -8.93 4.00
C THR A 351 -10.04 -8.79 3.25
N THR A 352 -11.08 -8.27 3.90
CA THR A 352 -12.37 -8.00 3.26
C THR A 352 -12.22 -7.08 2.05
N TYR A 353 -11.44 -6.00 2.18
CA TYR A 353 -11.14 -5.09 1.09
C TYR A 353 -10.41 -5.78 -0.08
N ILE A 354 -9.34 -6.54 0.19
CA ILE A 354 -8.54 -7.21 -0.85
C ILE A 354 -9.39 -8.21 -1.62
N VAL A 355 -10.19 -9.03 -0.91
CA VAL A 355 -11.08 -10.01 -1.53
C VAL A 355 -12.16 -9.31 -2.36
N THR A 356 -12.75 -8.24 -1.81
CA THR A 356 -13.76 -7.43 -2.52
C THR A 356 -13.16 -6.82 -3.80
N TYR A 357 -11.96 -6.25 -3.70
CA TYR A 357 -11.26 -5.66 -4.84
C TYR A 357 -10.93 -6.72 -5.91
N ALA A 358 -10.38 -7.87 -5.51
CA ALA A 358 -9.98 -8.93 -6.43
C ALA A 358 -11.16 -9.56 -7.20
N ILE A 359 -12.37 -9.55 -6.63
CA ILE A 359 -13.59 -10.05 -7.28
C ILE A 359 -14.28 -8.96 -8.09
N ILE A 360 -14.50 -7.78 -7.50
CA ILE A 360 -15.30 -6.73 -8.14
C ILE A 360 -14.51 -6.06 -9.29
N SER A 361 -13.19 -5.90 -9.16
CA SER A 361 -12.39 -5.21 -10.18
C SER A 361 -12.44 -5.88 -11.57
N PRO A 362 -12.25 -7.22 -11.71
CA PRO A 362 -12.44 -7.89 -12.99
C PRO A 362 -13.89 -7.84 -13.51
N LEU A 363 -14.89 -7.97 -12.62
CA LEU A 363 -16.30 -7.95 -13.00
C LEU A 363 -16.75 -6.61 -13.56
N LEU A 364 -16.33 -5.51 -12.92
CA LEU A 364 -16.59 -4.17 -13.43
C LEU A 364 -15.80 -3.88 -14.71
N GLY A 365 -14.56 -4.39 -14.81
CA GLY A 365 -13.78 -4.34 -16.05
C GLY A 365 -14.50 -5.04 -17.21
N GLN A 366 -15.02 -6.24 -16.98
CA GLN A 366 -15.80 -7.00 -17.96
C GLN A 366 -17.07 -6.25 -18.37
N TYR A 367 -17.75 -5.58 -17.42
CA TYR A 367 -18.90 -4.75 -17.72
C TYR A 367 -18.54 -3.58 -18.65
N ILE A 368 -17.44 -2.87 -18.35
CA ILE A 368 -16.94 -1.76 -19.17
C ILE A 368 -16.60 -2.25 -20.58
N ASP A 369 -15.84 -3.34 -20.70
CA ASP A 369 -15.48 -3.95 -21.98
C ASP A 369 -16.73 -4.38 -22.77
N SER A 370 -17.73 -4.95 -22.09
CA SER A 370 -18.99 -5.40 -22.72
C SER A 370 -19.82 -4.25 -23.27
N VAL A 371 -19.88 -3.11 -22.56
CA VAL A 371 -20.59 -1.92 -23.04
C VAL A 371 -19.87 -1.35 -24.25
N TYR A 372 -18.54 -1.21 -24.18
CA TYR A 372 -17.73 -0.72 -25.29
C TYR A 372 -17.89 -1.55 -26.58
N ILE A 373 -17.95 -2.88 -26.45
CA ILE A 373 -18.18 -3.78 -27.59
C ILE A 373 -19.59 -3.58 -28.18
N LYS A 374 -20.61 -3.42 -27.33
CA LYS A 374 -22.01 -3.28 -27.77
C LYS A 374 -22.28 -1.97 -28.51
N THR A 375 -21.56 -0.91 -28.20
CA THR A 375 -21.79 0.45 -28.73
C THR A 375 -20.98 0.78 -29.99
N GLY A 376 -20.22 -0.17 -30.54
CA GLY A 376 -19.46 0.02 -31.77
C GLY A 376 -18.04 -0.53 -31.71
N GLY A 377 -17.53 -0.84 -30.52
CA GLY A 377 -16.22 -1.46 -30.33
C GLY A 377 -15.11 -0.76 -31.14
N ARG A 378 -14.57 -1.48 -32.12
CA ARG A 378 -13.47 -1.03 -33.00
C ARG A 378 -13.78 0.23 -33.80
N ASP A 379 -15.05 0.51 -34.09
CA ASP A 379 -15.47 1.64 -34.93
C ASP A 379 -15.82 2.89 -34.10
N GLY A 380 -15.33 2.97 -32.85
CA GLY A 380 -15.59 4.09 -31.95
C GLY A 380 -16.69 3.82 -30.93
N GLY A 381 -16.64 2.67 -30.25
CA GLY A 381 -17.60 2.31 -29.20
C GLY A 381 -17.69 3.36 -28.09
N ASP A 382 -18.92 3.74 -27.75
CA ASP A 382 -19.21 4.65 -26.63
C ASP A 382 -19.08 3.95 -25.27
N ILE A 383 -18.35 4.58 -24.37
CA ILE A 383 -18.13 4.14 -22.98
C ILE A 383 -18.88 5.01 -21.96
N HIS A 384 -19.54 6.08 -22.39
CA HIS A 384 -20.14 7.07 -21.50
C HIS A 384 -21.14 6.45 -20.53
N SER A 385 -21.97 5.53 -21.02
CA SER A 385 -22.91 4.78 -20.17
C SER A 385 -22.21 3.87 -19.15
N ALA A 386 -21.09 3.25 -19.50
CA ALA A 386 -20.32 2.43 -18.58
C ALA A 386 -19.66 3.28 -17.48
N ILE A 387 -19.02 4.40 -17.86
CA ILE A 387 -18.42 5.34 -16.91
C ILE A 387 -19.51 5.96 -16.02
N HIS A 388 -20.67 6.34 -16.56
CA HIS A 388 -21.76 6.86 -15.75
C HIS A 388 -22.21 5.87 -14.67
N ASN A 389 -22.32 4.58 -15.00
CA ASN A 389 -22.76 3.56 -14.04
C ASN A 389 -21.65 3.20 -13.02
N VAL A 390 -20.39 3.08 -13.47
CA VAL A 390 -19.28 2.67 -12.62
C VAL A 390 -18.68 3.84 -11.81
N ALA A 391 -18.54 5.02 -12.40
CA ALA A 391 -18.00 6.21 -11.73
C ALA A 391 -19.10 7.06 -11.08
N GLY A 392 -20.30 7.14 -11.67
CA GLY A 392 -21.39 7.96 -11.15
C GLY A 392 -22.24 7.20 -10.13
N VAL A 393 -22.95 6.16 -10.58
CA VAL A 393 -23.92 5.44 -9.74
C VAL A 393 -23.23 4.72 -8.59
N GLN A 394 -22.21 3.90 -8.87
CA GLN A 394 -21.51 3.14 -7.84
C GLN A 394 -20.86 4.05 -6.79
N TYR A 395 -20.12 5.10 -7.18
CA TYR A 395 -19.50 6.00 -6.19
C TYR A 395 -20.54 6.82 -5.41
N SER A 396 -21.69 7.15 -6.01
CA SER A 396 -22.79 7.80 -5.28
C SER A 396 -23.37 6.88 -4.20
N VAL A 397 -23.58 5.60 -4.53
CA VAL A 397 -24.00 4.58 -3.56
C VAL A 397 -22.95 4.41 -2.46
N MET A 398 -21.67 4.32 -2.82
CA MET A 398 -20.57 4.23 -1.86
C MET A 398 -20.50 5.46 -0.96
N ALA A 399 -20.65 6.67 -1.51
CA ALA A 399 -20.67 7.91 -0.75
C ALA A 399 -21.83 7.92 0.27
N ILE A 400 -23.03 7.47 -0.12
CA ILE A 400 -24.17 7.35 0.80
C ILE A 400 -23.87 6.34 1.90
N ILE A 401 -23.29 5.18 1.57
CA ILE A 401 -22.93 4.14 2.56
C ILE A 401 -21.88 4.66 3.55
N ILE A 402 -20.82 5.29 3.05
CA ILE A 402 -19.74 5.87 3.86
C ILE A 402 -20.30 7.00 4.72
N PHE A 403 -21.08 7.91 4.14
CA PHE A 403 -21.71 9.00 4.88
C PHE A 403 -22.64 8.47 5.98
N THR A 404 -23.45 7.45 5.68
CA THR A 404 -24.30 6.80 6.67
C THR A 404 -23.48 6.17 7.80
N SER A 405 -22.32 5.59 7.47
CA SER A 405 -21.39 5.04 8.46
C SER A 405 -20.79 6.10 9.40
N THR A 406 -20.79 7.39 9.02
CA THR A 406 -20.31 8.48 9.89
C THR A 406 -21.29 8.87 11.00
N PHE A 407 -22.58 8.56 10.87
CA PHE A 407 -23.60 8.96 11.86
C PHE A 407 -23.65 8.09 13.12
N ILE A 408 -22.83 7.04 13.21
CA ILE A 408 -22.92 6.03 14.27
C ILE A 408 -21.49 5.55 14.59
N PRO A 409 -20.92 5.70 15.82
CA PRO A 409 -21.58 5.32 17.08
C PRO A 409 -21.27 6.23 18.32
N LYS A 410 -22.32 6.45 19.12
CA LYS A 410 -22.41 7.13 20.44
C LYS A 410 -22.53 8.65 20.42
N GLY A 411 -23.78 9.12 20.47
CA GLY A 411 -24.14 10.42 21.04
C GLY A 411 -23.77 11.62 20.19
N ALA A 412 -24.81 12.32 19.73
CA ALA A 412 -24.82 13.65 19.14
C ALA A 412 -24.73 13.75 17.61
N TRP A 413 -25.74 14.46 17.09
CA TRP A 413 -25.56 15.53 16.12
C TRP A 413 -24.32 16.39 16.43
N ARG A 414 -23.14 15.92 16.03
CA ARG A 414 -21.94 16.72 15.85
C ARG A 414 -21.24 16.24 14.59
N ILE A 415 -21.05 17.18 13.67
CA ILE A 415 -20.56 16.96 12.30
C ILE A 415 -19.11 16.42 12.26
N ASN A 416 -18.41 16.34 13.39
CA ASN A 416 -17.11 15.66 13.49
C ASN A 416 -16.75 15.36 14.97
N PRO A 417 -16.93 14.12 15.47
CA PRO A 417 -16.52 13.78 16.84
C PRO A 417 -15.00 13.63 16.93
N LYS A 418 -14.37 14.44 17.80
CA LYS A 418 -12.93 14.39 18.10
C LYS A 418 -12.49 13.16 18.92
N MET A 419 -13.41 12.26 19.26
CA MET A 419 -13.19 11.14 20.17
C MET A 419 -13.89 9.89 19.64
N LEU A 420 -13.11 8.85 19.34
CA LEU A 420 -13.59 7.48 19.38
C LEU A 420 -13.29 6.93 20.79
N PHE A 421 -14.33 6.46 21.49
CA PHE A 421 -14.25 5.62 22.70
C PHE A 421 -13.95 6.22 24.08
N ASN A 422 -14.30 7.47 24.43
CA ASN A 422 -14.06 7.99 25.80
C ASN A 422 -12.58 7.84 26.27
N GLN A 423 -11.69 7.59 25.31
CA GLN A 423 -10.26 7.72 25.40
C GLN A 423 -9.95 8.93 24.53
N ASN A 424 -9.16 9.85 25.06
CA ASN A 424 -8.55 10.88 24.24
C ASN A 424 -7.74 10.13 23.16
N LEU A 425 -7.99 10.35 21.87
CA LEU A 425 -7.09 9.83 20.83
C LEU A 425 -5.70 10.48 20.91
N ASP A 426 -5.59 11.61 21.62
CA ASP A 426 -4.31 12.18 22.03
C ASP A 426 -3.70 11.46 23.26
N ALA A 427 -4.47 10.64 23.99
CA ALA A 427 -4.02 9.85 25.14
C ALA A 427 -3.78 8.37 24.81
N ASP A 428 -4.25 7.86 23.66
CA ASP A 428 -3.76 6.58 23.11
C ASP A 428 -2.31 6.69 22.58
N LEU A 429 -1.72 7.89 22.63
CA LEU A 429 -0.26 8.04 22.64
C LEU A 429 0.40 7.45 23.87
N GLU A 430 -0.28 7.45 25.02
CA GLU A 430 0.25 6.96 26.29
C GLU A 430 -0.02 5.46 26.50
N VAL A 431 -0.95 4.83 25.77
CA VAL A 431 -1.19 3.37 25.90
C VAL A 431 -0.31 2.53 24.96
N THR A 432 0.69 3.17 24.33
CA THR A 432 1.92 2.45 23.92
C THR A 432 2.91 2.33 25.09
N GLU A 433 2.52 2.73 26.31
CA GLU A 433 3.22 2.41 27.54
C GLU A 433 2.69 1.10 28.14
N ILE A 434 3.62 0.26 28.57
CA ILE A 434 3.46 -1.08 29.17
C ILE A 434 3.26 -2.20 28.15
N GLY A 435 4.34 -2.47 27.42
CA GLY A 435 4.50 -3.68 26.64
C GLY A 435 5.95 -4.11 26.46
N ASP A 436 6.84 -3.85 27.43
CA ASP A 436 8.10 -4.56 27.55
C ASP A 436 8.60 -4.54 29.01
N GLY A 437 8.60 -5.72 29.62
CA GLY A 437 9.00 -5.93 31.00
C GLY A 437 8.53 -7.30 31.48
N ILE A 438 9.22 -8.36 31.07
CA ILE A 438 9.10 -9.65 31.75
C ILE A 438 9.67 -9.47 33.16
N ASP A 439 8.82 -9.54 34.18
CA ASP A 439 9.25 -9.94 35.51
C ASP A 439 8.39 -11.13 35.96
N LEU A 440 8.95 -12.33 35.81
CA LEU A 440 8.45 -13.54 36.45
C LEU A 440 8.74 -13.42 37.95
N LYS A 441 7.88 -12.70 38.67
CA LYS A 441 7.83 -12.75 40.13
C LYS A 441 6.45 -13.21 40.60
N LYS A 442 6.36 -14.53 40.69
CA LYS A 442 5.56 -15.32 41.64
C LYS A 442 4.99 -14.48 42.80
N LYS A 443 3.67 -14.31 42.87
CA LYS A 443 2.93 -14.32 44.15
C LYS A 443 1.46 -14.66 43.96
N SER A 444 1.16 -15.86 44.44
CA SER A 444 -0.08 -16.32 45.06
C SER A 444 -0.93 -15.25 45.75
N HIS A 445 -2.24 -15.51 45.72
CA HIS A 445 -3.32 -14.93 46.51
C HIS A 445 -3.74 -13.50 46.17
N GLU A 446 -5.03 -13.33 45.85
CA GLU A 446 -5.95 -12.74 46.82
C GLU A 446 -7.43 -12.99 46.47
N ARG A 447 -8.16 -13.49 47.48
CA ARG A 447 -9.56 -13.17 47.85
C ARG A 447 -10.65 -13.57 46.84
N GLU A 448 -11.34 -14.70 46.99
CA GLU A 448 -12.27 -15.06 48.08
C GLU A 448 -12.68 -13.95 49.05
N THR A 449 -13.99 -13.76 49.14
CA THR A 449 -14.76 -13.06 50.18
C THR A 449 -14.89 -11.54 50.08
N SER A 450 -16.01 -11.14 49.46
CA SER A 450 -16.81 -10.03 49.97
C SER A 450 -18.28 -10.45 50.01
N LEU A 451 -18.66 -11.24 51.02
CA LEU A 451 -20.05 -11.30 51.50
C LEU A 451 -20.09 -11.84 52.95
N SER A 452 -20.57 -10.95 53.83
CA SER A 452 -21.21 -11.16 55.13
C SER A 452 -20.37 -11.39 56.41
N THR A 453 -20.53 -10.42 57.33
CA THR A 453 -20.67 -10.50 58.81
C THR A 453 -19.46 -10.81 59.72
N ASN A 454 -18.93 -9.72 60.34
CA ASN A 454 -18.69 -9.44 61.78
C ASN A 454 -18.61 -10.59 62.82
N PRO A 455 -18.12 -10.33 64.07
CA PRO A 455 -16.85 -9.81 64.59
C PRO A 455 -16.15 -10.84 65.53
N ARG A 456 -14.91 -10.54 65.97
CA ARG A 456 -14.29 -10.83 67.31
C ARG A 456 -12.86 -11.40 67.22
N ASP A 457 -12.06 -10.87 68.14
CA ASP A 457 -10.82 -11.39 68.73
C ASP A 457 -9.57 -11.41 67.83
N ARG A 458 -8.62 -10.47 67.98
CA ARG A 458 -7.62 -10.37 69.08
C ARG A 458 -6.96 -11.72 69.36
N GLU A 459 -5.68 -11.88 69.00
CA GLU A 459 -4.54 -11.73 69.92
C GLU A 459 -3.24 -12.27 69.29
N SER A 460 -2.15 -11.54 69.57
CA SER A 460 -0.73 -11.95 69.65
C SER A 460 -0.21 -13.10 68.78
N TRP A 461 0.71 -12.81 67.86
CA TRP A 461 2.17 -12.89 68.04
C TRP A 461 2.88 -12.42 66.76
#